data_AF-R9AZP9-F1
#
_entry.id   AF-R9AZP9-F1
#
_cell.length_a   1.000
_cell.length_b   1.000
_cell.length_c   1.000
_cell.angle_alpha   90.00
_cell.angle_beta   90.00
_cell.angle_gamma   90.00
#
_symmetry.space_group_name_H-M   'P 1'
#
loop_
_entity.id
_entity.type
_entity.pdbx_description
1 polymer ?
#
loop_
_entity_poly.entity_id
_entity_poly.type
_entity_poly.pdbx_seq_one_letter_code
_entity_poly.pdbx_strand_id
1 'polypeptide(L)'
;MSTKAVSKSLPQNSLLALIKQILILAGFWLAGYVLNQKLGIPISAGILGMFLLLFSLFFKVIKMDQVAIGATFVLGELLLFFVPVVVAVVQYKSLFMTEGWQIVLSIAVGTILVMLSTCLTIHYYNRLKSYLHTRKRFQHKHI
;
A
#
# COMPACT_ATOMS: atom_id res chain seq x y z
N MET A 1 -34.48 -10.20 -13.76
CA MET A 1 -35.03 -8.85 -13.54
C MET A 1 -34.45 -8.36 -12.21
N SER A 2 -33.25 -7.79 -12.12
CA SER A 2 -32.79 -6.51 -12.66
C SER A 2 -31.27 -6.51 -12.85
N THR A 3 -30.82 -6.62 -14.11
CA THR A 3 -29.44 -6.38 -14.57
C THR A 3 -29.43 -5.09 -15.39
N LYS A 4 -29.94 -4.00 -14.80
CA LYS A 4 -29.77 -2.67 -15.36
C LYS A 4 -28.68 -1.93 -14.58
N ALA A 5 -27.73 -1.37 -15.34
CA ALA A 5 -26.74 -0.38 -14.94
C ALA A 5 -25.32 -0.86 -14.55
N VAL A 6 -24.72 -1.73 -15.37
CA VAL A 6 -23.24 -1.72 -15.62
C VAL A 6 -22.92 -0.92 -16.90
N SER A 7 -23.72 0.12 -17.16
CA SER A 7 -23.44 1.16 -18.14
C SER A 7 -23.98 2.46 -17.58
N LYS A 8 -23.37 2.90 -16.48
CA LYS A 8 -23.34 4.34 -16.21
C LYS A 8 -22.28 4.87 -17.15
N SER A 9 -22.71 5.41 -18.29
CA SER A 9 -21.91 6.31 -19.10
C SER A 9 -21.25 7.29 -18.15
N LEU A 10 -19.94 7.14 -17.98
CA LEU A 10 -19.14 8.12 -17.25
C LEU A 10 -19.41 9.44 -17.98
N PRO A 11 -19.92 10.50 -17.29
CA PRO A 11 -20.05 11.78 -17.94
C PRO A 11 -18.67 12.17 -18.46
N GLN A 12 -18.58 12.76 -19.65
CA GLN A 12 -17.30 13.03 -20.32
C GLN A 12 -16.31 13.82 -19.43
N ASN A 13 -16.83 14.60 -18.47
CA ASN A 13 -16.08 15.30 -17.44
C ASN A 13 -15.33 14.37 -16.45
N SER A 14 -15.79 13.14 -16.24
CA SER A 14 -15.15 12.14 -15.37
C SER A 14 -13.91 11.52 -15.98
N LEU A 15 -13.84 11.38 -17.31
CA LEU A 15 -12.62 10.90 -17.99
C LEU A 15 -11.50 11.95 -17.91
N LEU A 16 -11.84 13.23 -18.12
CA LEU A 16 -10.89 14.33 -17.93
C LEU A 16 -10.40 14.41 -16.48
N ALA A 17 -11.31 14.24 -15.52
CA ALA A 17 -10.94 14.15 -14.10
C ALA A 17 -9.99 12.97 -13.86
N LEU A 18 -10.32 11.77 -14.35
CA LEU A 18 -9.49 10.56 -14.23
C LEU A 18 -8.07 10.77 -14.76
N ILE A 19 -7.95 11.27 -16.01
CA ILE A 19 -6.67 11.55 -16.65
C ILE A 19 -5.87 12.55 -15.81
N LYS A 20 -6.52 13.60 -15.29
CA LYS A 20 -5.88 14.55 -14.38
C LYS A 20 -5.39 13.87 -13.10
N GLN A 21 -6.18 13.00 -12.47
CA GLN A 21 -5.77 12.28 -11.26
C GLN A 21 -4.56 11.37 -11.53
N ILE A 22 -4.57 10.66 -12.66
CA ILE A 22 -3.46 9.79 -13.09
C ILE A 22 -2.20 10.62 -13.38
N LEU A 23 -2.33 11.76 -14.06
CA LEU A 23 -1.21 12.68 -14.29
C LEU A 23 -0.62 13.21 -12.98
N ILE A 24 -1.45 13.50 -11.98
CA ILE A 24 -0.99 13.89 -10.64
C ILE A 24 -0.18 12.75 -10.00
N LEU A 25 -0.70 11.52 -10.02
CA LEU A 25 0.01 10.34 -9.49
C LEU A 25 1.34 10.10 -10.22
N ALA A 26 1.35 10.21 -11.55
CA ALA A 26 2.57 10.10 -12.36
C ALA A 26 3.57 11.23 -12.06
N GLY A 27 3.08 12.44 -11.79
CA GLY A 27 3.91 13.58 -11.37
C GLY A 27 4.63 13.32 -10.04
N PHE A 28 3.94 12.72 -9.06
CA PHE A 28 4.57 12.32 -7.80
C PHE A 28 5.59 11.21 -7.98
N TRP A 29 5.31 10.24 -8.85
CA TRP A 29 6.27 9.19 -9.18
C TRP A 29 7.53 9.77 -9.84
N LEU A 30 7.38 10.70 -10.80
CA LEU A 30 8.50 11.41 -11.43
C LEU A 30 9.30 12.23 -10.41
N ALA A 31 8.64 12.95 -9.51
CA ALA A 31 9.31 13.68 -8.43
C ALA A 31 10.11 12.72 -7.54
N GLY A 32 9.54 11.56 -7.18
CA GLY A 32 10.22 10.49 -6.47
C GLY A 32 11.42 9.93 -7.24
N TYR A 33 11.32 9.79 -8.55
CA TYR A 33 12.40 9.34 -9.43
C TYR A 33 13.56 10.34 -9.48
N VAL A 34 13.26 11.63 -9.69
CA VAL A 34 14.29 12.70 -9.68
C VAL A 34 14.96 12.76 -8.32
N LEU A 35 14.19 12.62 -7.24
CA LEU A 35 14.73 12.60 -5.88
C LEU A 35 15.61 11.36 -5.63
N ASN A 36 15.18 10.20 -6.13
CA ASN A 36 15.96 8.96 -6.04
C ASN A 36 17.30 9.08 -6.75
N GLN A 37 17.31 9.60 -7.98
CA GLN A 37 18.54 9.85 -8.75
C GLN A 37 19.49 10.81 -8.04
N LYS A 38 18.97 11.83 -7.36
CA LYS A 38 19.81 12.81 -6.63
C LYS A 38 20.35 12.27 -5.32
N LEU A 39 19.56 11.49 -4.58
CA LEU A 39 19.95 10.98 -3.26
C LEU A 39 20.66 9.62 -3.31
N GLY A 40 20.59 8.89 -4.43
CA GLY A 40 21.25 7.60 -4.61
C GLY A 40 20.77 6.50 -3.64
N ILE A 41 19.57 6.65 -3.07
CA ILE A 41 19.06 5.77 -2.02
C ILE A 41 18.55 4.47 -2.66
N PRO A 42 18.81 3.27 -2.08
CA PRO A 42 18.33 1.97 -2.58
C PRO A 42 16.83 1.74 -2.34
N ILE A 43 16.01 2.77 -2.46
CA ILE A 43 14.55 2.73 -2.31
C ILE A 43 13.92 2.95 -3.69
N SER A 44 12.86 2.20 -4.01
CA SER A 44 12.12 2.42 -5.27
C SER A 44 11.57 3.84 -5.35
N ALA A 45 11.68 4.46 -6.53
CA ALA A 45 11.07 5.77 -6.84
C ALA A 45 9.59 5.84 -6.47
N GLY A 46 8.85 4.71 -6.58
CA GLY A 46 7.44 4.65 -6.20
C GLY A 46 7.19 4.85 -4.69
N ILE A 47 8.07 4.32 -3.84
CA ILE A 47 7.97 4.51 -2.38
C ILE A 47 8.26 5.97 -2.03
N LEU A 48 9.26 6.57 -2.67
CA LEU A 48 9.56 8.00 -2.49
C LEU A 48 8.40 8.89 -2.96
N GLY A 49 7.82 8.59 -4.12
CA GLY A 49 6.62 9.26 -4.62
C GLY A 49 5.42 9.13 -3.67
N MET A 50 5.26 7.97 -3.03
CA MET A 50 4.22 7.76 -2.00
C MET A 50 4.45 8.66 -0.77
N PHE A 51 5.69 8.78 -0.29
CA PHE A 51 6.01 9.70 0.81
C PHE A 51 5.74 11.15 0.43
N LEU A 52 6.14 11.58 -0.78
CA LEU A 52 5.85 12.93 -1.29
C LEU A 52 4.34 13.21 -1.35
N LEU A 53 3.56 12.27 -1.88
CA LEU A 53 2.10 12.38 -1.93
C LEU A 53 1.50 12.43 -0.53
N LEU A 54 2.00 11.59 0.39
CA LEU A 54 1.58 11.59 1.80
C LEU A 54 1.85 12.93 2.47
N PHE A 55 3.04 13.51 2.32
CA PHE A 55 3.33 14.84 2.85
C PHE A 55 2.43 15.90 2.22
N SER A 56 2.21 15.85 0.90
CA SER A 56 1.31 16.77 0.21
C SER A 56 -0.14 16.67 0.72
N LEU A 57 -0.57 15.48 1.15
CA LEU A 57 -1.86 15.26 1.79
C LEU A 57 -1.90 15.81 3.22
N PHE A 58 -0.83 15.64 4.01
CA PHE A 58 -0.69 16.23 5.34
C PHE A 58 -0.75 17.76 5.31
N PHE A 59 -0.06 18.39 4.36
CA PHE A 59 -0.11 19.83 4.13
C PHE A 59 -1.42 20.31 3.46
N LYS A 60 -2.34 19.38 3.17
CA LYS A 60 -3.66 19.66 2.57
C LYS A 60 -3.60 20.36 1.21
N VAL A 61 -2.45 20.29 0.53
CA VAL A 61 -2.23 20.81 -0.82
C VAL A 61 -3.06 20.02 -1.83
N ILE A 62 -3.22 18.72 -1.58
CA ILE A 62 -4.04 17.81 -2.38
C ILE A 62 -5.10 17.18 -1.49
N LYS A 63 -6.34 17.13 -1.98
CA LYS A 63 -7.45 16.44 -1.30
C LYS A 63 -7.52 14.98 -1.76
N MET A 64 -7.93 14.07 -0.87
CA MET A 64 -8.10 12.64 -1.20
C MET A 64 -8.98 12.41 -2.44
N ASP A 65 -10.03 13.22 -2.60
CA ASP A 65 -10.97 13.12 -3.72
C ASP A 65 -10.31 13.32 -5.10
N GLN A 66 -9.16 14.00 -5.14
CA GLN A 66 -8.42 14.29 -6.38
C GLN A 66 -7.50 13.17 -6.85
N VAL A 67 -7.30 12.13 -6.04
CA VAL A 67 -6.43 10.99 -6.37
C VAL A 67 -7.13 9.64 -6.22
N ALA A 68 -8.22 9.56 -5.46
CA ALA A 68 -8.90 8.29 -5.16
C ALA A 68 -9.42 7.55 -6.39
N ILE A 69 -10.02 8.26 -7.36
CA ILE A 69 -10.61 7.64 -8.55
C ILE A 69 -9.50 7.13 -9.48
N GLY A 70 -8.48 7.96 -9.72
CA GLY A 70 -7.31 7.59 -10.53
C GLY A 70 -6.53 6.43 -9.93
N ALA A 71 -6.32 6.43 -8.61
CA ALA A 71 -5.64 5.34 -7.91
C ALA A 71 -6.41 4.02 -8.01
N THR A 72 -7.73 4.04 -7.82
CA THR A 72 -8.58 2.85 -7.92
C THR A 72 -8.60 2.29 -9.33
N PHE A 73 -8.61 3.16 -10.34
CA PHE A 73 -8.54 2.76 -11.74
C PHE A 73 -7.20 2.08 -12.09
N VAL A 74 -6.08 2.71 -11.73
CA VAL A 74 -4.73 2.12 -11.95
C VAL A 74 -4.59 0.79 -11.19
N LEU A 75 -5.16 0.69 -10.00
CA LEU A 75 -5.18 -0.55 -9.22
C LEU A 75 -6.00 -1.65 -9.92
N GLY A 76 -7.08 -1.29 -10.61
CA GLY A 76 -7.86 -2.23 -11.45
C GLY A 76 -7.04 -2.75 -12.64
N GLU A 77 -6.28 -1.88 -13.29
CA GLU A 77 -5.37 -2.24 -14.39
C GLU A 77 -4.13 -3.01 -13.92
N LEU A 78 -3.84 -3.06 -12.62
CA LEU A 78 -2.75 -3.87 -12.06
C LEU A 78 -2.88 -5.35 -12.46
N LEU A 79 -4.11 -5.85 -12.61
CA LEU A 79 -4.40 -7.19 -13.13
C LEU A 79 -3.85 -7.41 -14.54
N LEU A 80 -4.00 -6.41 -15.42
CA LEU A 80 -3.44 -6.45 -16.78
C LEU A 80 -1.91 -6.57 -16.74
N PHE A 81 -1.26 -5.84 -15.83
CA PHE A 81 0.20 -5.87 -15.65
C PHE A 81 0.71 -7.16 -14.99
N PHE A 82 -0.13 -7.92 -14.28
CA PHE A 82 0.27 -9.21 -13.74
C PHE A 82 0.47 -10.29 -14.84
N VAL A 83 -0.26 -10.20 -15.95
CA VAL A 83 -0.15 -11.20 -17.03
C VAL A 83 1.28 -11.28 -17.59
N PRO A 84 1.93 -10.18 -18.02
CA PRO A 84 3.33 -10.21 -18.44
C PRO A 84 4.30 -10.69 -17.36
N VAL A 85 4.07 -10.29 -16.10
CA VAL A 85 4.93 -10.66 -14.96
C VAL A 85 4.91 -12.18 -14.75
N VAL A 86 3.72 -12.79 -14.74
CA VAL A 86 3.58 -14.24 -14.57
C VAL A 86 4.20 -15.00 -15.74
N VAL A 87 3.99 -14.52 -16.98
CA VAL A 87 4.60 -15.13 -18.17
C VAL A 87 6.13 -15.08 -18.12
N ALA A 88 6.70 -13.97 -17.64
CA ALA A 88 8.15 -13.86 -17.44
C ALA A 88 8.65 -14.87 -16.40
N VAL A 89 7.95 -15.02 -15.27
CA VAL A 89 8.32 -15.98 -14.21
C VAL A 89 8.30 -17.42 -14.71
N VAL A 90 7.29 -17.80 -15.51
CA VAL A 90 7.16 -19.16 -16.06
C VAL A 90 8.35 -19.57 -16.95
N GLN A 91 9.04 -18.62 -17.58
CA GLN A 91 10.25 -18.92 -18.36
C GLN A 91 11.41 -19.41 -17.50
N TYR A 92 11.42 -19.08 -16.20
CA TYR A 92 12.40 -19.53 -15.22
C TYR A 92 11.97 -20.81 -14.45
N LYS A 93 11.05 -21.59 -15.04
CA LYS A 93 10.47 -22.81 -14.41
C LYS A 93 11.50 -23.81 -13.92
N SER A 94 12.63 -23.99 -14.62
CA SER A 94 13.69 -24.92 -14.21
C SER A 94 14.28 -24.55 -12.86
N LEU A 95 14.51 -23.26 -12.61
CA LEU A 95 15.01 -22.74 -11.33
C LEU A 95 14.00 -22.94 -10.19
N PHE A 96 12.70 -22.75 -10.51
CA PHE A 96 11.61 -22.97 -9.56
C PHE A 96 11.39 -24.44 -9.20
N MET A 97 11.70 -25.40 -10.09
CA MET A 97 11.58 -26.82 -9.77
C MET A 97 12.64 -27.28 -8.76
N THR A 98 13.86 -26.74 -8.83
CA THR A 98 14.94 -27.04 -7.87
C THR A 98 14.79 -26.26 -6.57
N GLU A 99 14.54 -24.94 -6.63
CA GLU A 99 14.61 -24.05 -5.47
C GLU A 99 13.23 -23.54 -4.99
N GLY A 100 12.16 -23.83 -5.71
CA GLY A 100 10.82 -23.30 -5.41
C GLY A 100 10.31 -23.73 -4.03
N TRP A 101 10.68 -24.92 -3.56
CA TRP A 101 10.30 -25.38 -2.22
C TRP A 101 10.93 -24.51 -1.12
N GLN A 102 12.18 -24.07 -1.30
CA GLN A 102 12.86 -23.18 -0.35
C GLN A 102 12.22 -21.80 -0.33
N ILE A 103 11.80 -21.29 -1.49
CA ILE A 103 11.09 -20.01 -1.61
C ILE A 103 9.77 -20.05 -0.83
N VAL A 104 8.95 -21.09 -1.05
CA VAL A 104 7.67 -21.26 -0.35
C VAL A 104 7.87 -21.38 1.16
N LEU A 105 8.84 -22.19 1.58
CA LEU A 105 9.16 -22.36 3.00
C LEU A 105 9.62 -21.03 3.62
N SER A 106 10.51 -20.30 2.96
CA SER A 106 11.03 -19.01 3.43
C SER A 106 9.92 -17.97 3.59
N ILE A 107 9.01 -17.87 2.62
CA ILE A 107 7.86 -16.96 2.68
C ILE A 107 6.92 -17.35 3.83
N ALA A 108 6.60 -18.64 3.97
CA ALA A 108 5.72 -19.13 5.02
C ALA A 108 6.30 -18.85 6.41
N VAL A 109 7.56 -19.23 6.64
CA VAL A 109 8.27 -19.00 7.90
C VAL A 109 8.40 -17.50 8.19
N GLY A 110 8.78 -16.70 7.19
CA GLY A 110 8.89 -15.25 7.32
C GLY A 110 7.56 -14.60 7.71
N THR A 111 6.46 -15.03 7.09
CA THR A 111 5.12 -14.52 7.39
C THR A 111 4.69 -14.88 8.82
N ILE A 112 4.91 -16.14 9.23
CA ILE A 112 4.61 -16.59 10.60
C ILE A 112 5.43 -15.80 11.62
N LEU A 113 6.73 -15.64 11.40
CA LEU A 113 7.61 -14.87 12.28
C LEU A 113 7.20 -13.41 12.40
N VAL A 114 6.84 -12.75 11.30
CA VAL A 114 6.34 -11.36 11.30
C VAL A 114 5.04 -11.24 12.09
N MET A 115 4.08 -12.16 11.87
CA MET A 115 2.83 -12.18 12.63
C MET A 115 3.07 -12.43 14.13
N LEU A 116 3.93 -13.37 14.49
CA LEU A 116 4.29 -13.67 15.87
C LEU A 116 4.99 -12.50 16.55
N SER A 117 5.94 -11.86 15.87
CA SER A 117 6.63 -10.67 16.37
C SER A 117 5.65 -9.53 16.66
N THR A 118 4.73 -9.27 15.73
CA THR A 118 3.69 -8.25 15.89
C THR A 118 2.77 -8.58 17.07
N CYS A 119 2.30 -9.83 17.16
CA CYS A 119 1.45 -10.31 18.24
C CYS A 119 2.14 -10.21 19.60
N LEU A 120 3.40 -10.64 19.71
CA LEU A 120 4.17 -10.61 20.95
C LEU A 120 4.47 -9.16 21.39
N THR A 121 4.79 -8.28 20.44
CA THR A 121 5.00 -6.85 20.72
C THR A 121 3.75 -6.22 21.32
N ILE A 122 2.58 -6.48 20.72
CA ILE A 122 1.30 -5.97 21.21
C ILE A 122 0.96 -6.61 22.56
N HIS A 123 1.17 -7.91 22.72
CA HIS A 123 0.91 -8.62 23.97
C HIS A 123 1.79 -8.11 25.11
N TYR A 124 3.07 -7.88 24.86
CA TYR A 124 3.99 -7.30 25.82
C TYR A 124 3.60 -5.86 26.18
N TYR A 125 3.32 -5.02 25.17
CA TYR A 125 2.86 -3.65 25.38
C TYR A 125 1.57 -3.60 26.22
N ASN A 126 0.58 -4.42 25.89
CA ASN A 126 -0.69 -4.51 26.62
C ASN A 126 -0.49 -5.04 28.03
N ARG A 127 0.36 -6.05 28.22
CA ARG A 127 0.68 -6.60 29.54
C ARG A 127 1.39 -5.57 30.42
N LEU A 128 2.34 -4.83 29.88
CA LEU A 128 3.01 -3.71 30.58
C LEU A 128 2.01 -2.60 30.95
N LYS A 129 1.09 -2.27 30.04
CA LYS A 129 0.03 -1.27 30.26
C LYS A 129 -0.96 -1.71 31.35
N SER A 130 -1.28 -3.00 31.44
CA SER A 130 -2.17 -3.55 32.48
C SER A 130 -1.59 -3.40 33.90
N TYR A 131 -0.27 -3.45 34.07
CA TYR A 131 0.36 -3.17 35.37
C TYR A 131 0.24 -1.69 35.78
N LEU A 132 0.19 -0.76 34.81
CA LEU A 132 0.10 0.68 35.08
C LEU A 132 -1.34 1.15 35.36
N HIS A 133 -2.36 0.50 34.79
CA HIS A 133 -3.77 0.94 34.93
C HIS A 133 -4.42 0.62 36.29
N THR A 134 -3.91 -0.34 37.06
CA THR A 134 -4.44 -0.66 38.40
C THR A 134 -4.23 0.49 39.42
N ARG A 135 -3.35 1.47 39.14
CA ARG A 135 -3.14 2.65 39.99
C ARG A 135 -4.11 3.82 39.74
N LYS A 136 -4.79 3.92 38.59
CA LYS A 136 -5.68 5.07 38.30
C LYS A 136 -7.11 4.95 38.85
N ARG A 137 -7.50 3.78 39.39
CA ARG A 137 -8.85 3.56 39.94
C ARG A 137 -9.06 4.11 41.36
N PHE A 138 -8.01 4.60 42.02
CA PHE A 138 -8.08 5.14 43.39
C PHE A 138 -8.15 6.69 43.48
N GLN A 139 -8.03 7.43 42.37
CA GLN A 139 -8.06 8.90 42.38
C GLN A 139 -9.43 9.54 42.05
N HIS A 140 -10.45 8.76 41.69
CA HIS A 140 -11.79 9.28 41.39
C HIS A 140 -12.83 9.04 42.49
N LYS A 141 -12.41 8.60 43.69
CA LYS A 141 -13.29 8.33 44.85
C LYS A 141 -13.13 9.35 45.98
N HIS A 142 -12.88 10.62 45.64
CA HIS A 142 -12.90 11.74 46.58
C HIS A 142 -13.39 13.01 45.88
N ILE A 143 -14.66 13.03 45.49
CA ILE A 143 -15.54 14.22 45.54
C ILE A 143 -16.92 13.69 45.92
#